data_AF-A0A9X1FQC1-F1
#
_entry.id   AF-A0A9X1FQC1-F1
#
_cell.length_a   1.000
_cell.length_b   1.000
_cell.length_c   1.000
_cell.angle_alpha   90.00
_cell.angle_beta   90.00
_cell.angle_gamma   90.00
#
_symmetry.space_group_name_H-M   'P 1'
#
loop_
_entity.id
_entity.type
_entity.pdbx_description
1 polymer ?
#
loop_
_entity_poly.entity_id
_entity_poly.type
_entity_poly.pdbx_seq_one_letter_code
_entity_poly.pdbx_strand_id
1 'polypeptide(L)'
;MKHIISIFLLIFVPISLFSQIGIGTSTPEGALDVEVYDATGTILESPYGIVLPKVSLTSNILASPVINPNGGALEPGTTIYNTSNTTNGANDVSPGIYSWTGSSWEPQFFKKEYEKFEQTGGCQRTTIRESFGTPNPSAADNIAGLTARTFVPTYSGVYKVEVRTNFGAGKIADFTSGTESEISLATSEGAFFFTMSGTGVDIDPTSSSYDYTEGWSYTHSYSAENDNESPAIESFNVGHYATLVYNLYLLSGHTYTFTLSNCIITGHQYFVNNGDSGDGQGHIGHYIPCSVEFTYVGD
;
A
#
# COMPACT_ATOMS: atom_id res chain seq x y z
N MET A 1 -58.63 62.45 -45.86
CA MET A 1 -58.24 61.09 -45.41
C MET A 1 -56.83 61.19 -44.82
N LYS A 2 -56.68 60.93 -43.52
CA LYS A 2 -55.38 60.98 -42.82
C LYS A 2 -54.68 59.62 -43.05
N HIS A 3 -53.58 59.61 -43.80
CA HIS A 3 -52.72 58.43 -43.95
C HIS A 3 -51.46 58.58 -43.08
N ILE A 4 -51.38 57.70 -42.08
CA ILE A 4 -50.25 56.81 -41.69
C ILE A 4 -48.83 57.34 -41.94
N ILE A 5 -47.99 57.38 -40.89
CA ILE A 5 -46.55 57.01 -40.77
C ILE A 5 -46.25 57.09 -39.25
N SER A 6 -46.22 56.00 -38.48
CA SER A 6 -45.16 54.99 -38.33
C SER A 6 -43.82 55.55 -37.84
N ILE A 7 -43.58 55.51 -36.53
CA ILE A 7 -42.23 55.46 -35.92
C ILE A 7 -42.20 54.23 -34.99
N PHE A 8 -41.82 53.11 -35.60
CA PHE A 8 -40.72 52.24 -35.20
C PHE A 8 -40.34 52.24 -33.70
N LEU A 9 -41.02 51.43 -32.89
CA LEU A 9 -40.43 50.89 -31.67
C LEU A 9 -39.95 49.47 -31.98
N LEU A 10 -38.67 49.37 -32.35
CA LEU A 10 -37.96 48.11 -32.47
C LEU A 10 -37.79 47.55 -31.05
N ILE A 11 -38.80 46.80 -30.59
CA ILE A 11 -38.73 46.07 -29.33
C ILE A 11 -37.67 44.98 -29.52
N PHE A 12 -36.50 45.19 -28.89
CA PHE A 12 -35.58 44.13 -28.54
C PHE A 12 -36.34 43.14 -27.64
N VAL A 13 -36.96 42.13 -28.24
CA VAL A 13 -37.40 40.95 -27.51
C VAL A 13 -36.12 40.18 -27.16
N PRO A 14 -35.78 39.97 -25.87
CA PRO A 14 -34.74 39.01 -25.53
C PRO A 14 -35.24 37.64 -25.98
N ILE A 15 -34.66 37.13 -27.06
CA ILE A 15 -34.87 35.76 -27.51
C ILE A 15 -34.10 34.90 -26.51
N SER A 16 -34.81 34.28 -25.56
CA SER A 16 -34.22 33.27 -24.69
C SER A 16 -33.91 32.04 -25.53
N LEU A 17 -32.67 31.96 -26.05
CA LEU A 17 -32.16 30.75 -26.67
C LEU A 17 -31.72 29.80 -25.55
N PHE A 18 -32.52 28.77 -25.29
CA PHE A 18 -32.14 27.68 -24.38
C PHE A 18 -31.11 26.79 -25.09
N SER A 19 -29.92 26.62 -24.51
CA SER A 19 -28.81 25.79 -25.04
C SER A 19 -28.71 24.41 -24.34
N GLN A 20 -29.73 24.00 -23.61
CA GLN A 20 -29.78 22.70 -22.95
C GLN A 20 -30.31 21.62 -23.91
N ILE A 21 -29.65 20.46 -23.94
CA ILE A 21 -30.05 19.33 -24.77
C ILE A 21 -30.63 18.26 -23.84
N GLY A 22 -31.94 18.06 -23.90
CA GLY A 22 -32.58 16.86 -23.35
C GLY A 22 -32.57 15.76 -24.41
N ILE A 23 -32.08 14.57 -24.06
CA ILE A 23 -32.26 13.37 -24.90
C ILE A 23 -33.46 12.63 -24.37
N GLY A 24 -34.56 12.70 -25.12
CA GLY A 24 -35.82 12.13 -24.66
C GLY A 24 -36.45 12.92 -23.50
N THR A 25 -36.12 14.20 -23.28
CA THR A 25 -36.88 15.06 -22.36
C THR A 25 -36.98 16.48 -22.90
N SER A 26 -38.11 17.15 -22.67
CA SER A 26 -38.33 18.55 -23.06
C SER A 26 -38.09 19.54 -21.92
N THR A 27 -37.87 19.05 -20.69
CA THR A 27 -37.67 19.86 -19.48
C THR A 27 -36.45 19.35 -18.71
N PRO A 28 -35.25 19.45 -19.30
CA PRO A 28 -34.06 18.88 -18.69
C PRO A 28 -33.75 19.58 -17.35
N GLU A 29 -33.47 18.80 -16.32
CA GLU A 29 -33.07 19.29 -14.98
C GLU A 29 -31.55 19.55 -14.88
N GLY A 30 -30.79 19.13 -15.91
CA GLY A 30 -29.35 19.36 -16.06
C GLY A 30 -28.96 19.81 -17.47
N ALA A 31 -27.67 20.08 -17.68
CA ALA A 31 -27.16 20.47 -19.01
C ALA A 31 -27.25 19.32 -20.04
N LEU A 32 -27.12 18.08 -19.56
CA LEU A 32 -27.49 16.85 -20.26
C LEU A 32 -28.42 16.08 -19.34
N ASP A 33 -29.61 15.77 -19.83
CA ASP A 33 -30.62 14.99 -19.13
C ASP A 33 -31.16 13.91 -20.07
N VAL A 34 -31.31 12.68 -19.57
CA VAL A 34 -31.62 11.49 -20.37
C VAL A 34 -32.80 10.76 -19.75
N GLU A 35 -33.91 10.71 -20.49
CA GLU A 35 -35.10 9.92 -20.18
C GLU A 35 -35.34 8.90 -21.30
N VAL A 36 -35.91 7.73 -20.98
CA VAL A 36 -36.24 6.70 -21.99
C VAL A 36 -37.73 6.38 -21.94
N TYR A 37 -38.45 6.71 -23.00
CA TYR A 37 -39.86 6.33 -23.12
C TYR A 37 -40.02 4.91 -23.67
N ASP A 38 -41.08 4.22 -23.23
CA ASP A 38 -41.57 3.05 -23.93
C ASP A 38 -42.29 3.41 -25.26
N ALA A 39 -42.71 2.39 -26.01
CA ALA A 39 -43.43 2.58 -27.27
C ALA A 39 -44.79 3.32 -27.13
N THR A 40 -45.26 3.53 -25.91
CA THR A 40 -46.52 4.24 -25.61
C THR A 40 -46.30 5.69 -25.14
N GLY A 41 -45.05 6.12 -25.00
CA GLY A 41 -44.70 7.46 -24.51
C GLY A 41 -44.64 7.56 -22.99
N THR A 42 -44.56 6.43 -22.27
CA THR A 42 -44.46 6.39 -20.80
C THR A 42 -43.00 6.33 -20.37
N ILE A 43 -42.59 7.13 -19.38
CA ILE A 43 -41.24 7.07 -18.79
C ILE A 43 -41.05 5.73 -18.08
N LEU A 44 -39.94 5.04 -18.33
CA LEU A 44 -39.56 3.82 -17.60
C LEU A 44 -38.84 4.19 -16.28
N GLU A 45 -39.28 3.73 -15.12
CA GLU A 45 -38.63 4.13 -13.85
C GLU A 45 -37.33 3.35 -13.51
N SER A 46 -36.53 2.99 -14.51
CA SER A 46 -35.28 2.23 -14.35
C SER A 46 -34.06 3.15 -14.48
N PRO A 47 -32.92 2.89 -13.81
CA PRO A 47 -31.75 3.76 -13.93
C PRO A 47 -31.25 3.80 -15.37
N TYR A 48 -31.43 4.95 -16.02
CA TYR A 48 -30.88 5.24 -17.34
C TYR A 48 -29.46 5.77 -17.22
N GLY A 49 -28.65 5.52 -18.25
CA GLY A 49 -27.28 5.98 -18.27
C GLY A 49 -26.68 5.93 -19.67
N ILE A 50 -25.48 6.49 -19.79
CA ILE A 50 -24.71 6.49 -21.03
C ILE A 50 -23.83 5.24 -21.06
N VAL A 51 -23.98 4.42 -22.10
CA VAL A 51 -23.05 3.32 -22.36
C VAL A 51 -21.88 3.86 -23.19
N LEU A 52 -20.70 3.88 -22.59
CA LEU A 52 -19.47 4.27 -23.29
C LEU A 52 -19.04 3.16 -24.28
N PRO A 53 -18.41 3.53 -25.42
CA PRO A 53 -17.77 2.56 -26.28
C PRO A 53 -16.76 1.72 -25.49
N LYS A 54 -16.89 0.39 -25.58
CA LYS A 54 -15.98 -0.55 -24.93
C LYS A 54 -14.81 -0.84 -25.85
N VAL A 55 -13.60 -0.58 -25.37
CA VAL A 55 -12.37 -0.69 -26.16
C VAL A 55 -11.35 -1.53 -25.39
N SER A 56 -10.53 -2.28 -26.10
CA SER A 56 -9.37 -2.98 -25.52
C SER A 56 -8.12 -2.15 -25.86
N LEU A 57 -7.73 -1.25 -24.97
CA LEU A 57 -6.51 -0.45 -25.16
C LEU A 57 -5.28 -1.34 -25.05
N THR A 58 -4.20 -0.96 -25.73
CA THR A 58 -2.91 -1.68 -25.65
C THR A 58 -1.86 -0.92 -24.85
N SER A 59 -2.10 0.37 -24.63
CA SER A 59 -1.22 1.29 -23.92
C SER A 59 -1.97 2.59 -23.64
N ASN A 60 -1.63 3.30 -22.57
CA ASN A 60 -2.19 4.62 -22.29
C ASN A 60 -1.68 5.70 -23.26
N ILE A 61 -0.54 5.55 -23.93
CA ILE A 61 0.01 6.58 -24.85
C ILE A 61 -0.39 6.37 -26.32
N LEU A 62 -1.19 5.34 -26.64
CA LEU A 62 -1.60 5.04 -28.00
C LEU A 62 -3.11 5.28 -28.18
N ALA A 63 -3.48 6.17 -29.10
CA ALA A 63 -4.89 6.41 -29.44
C ALA A 63 -5.57 5.16 -30.01
N SER A 64 -4.82 4.33 -30.75
CA SER A 64 -5.30 3.05 -31.29
C SER A 64 -5.76 2.11 -30.15
N PRO A 65 -6.90 1.41 -30.31
CA PRO A 65 -7.64 1.18 -31.55
C PRO A 65 -8.79 2.18 -31.79
N VAL A 66 -8.89 3.26 -31.01
CA VAL A 66 -9.95 4.26 -31.19
C VAL A 66 -9.62 5.14 -32.39
N ILE A 67 -10.59 5.31 -33.28
CA ILE A 67 -10.45 6.11 -34.50
C ILE A 67 -11.38 7.32 -34.47
N ASN A 68 -10.93 8.43 -35.04
CA ASN A 68 -11.80 9.57 -35.32
C ASN A 68 -12.70 9.21 -36.52
N PRO A 69 -14.04 9.23 -36.39
CA PRO A 69 -14.93 8.88 -37.50
C PRO A 69 -14.82 9.82 -38.69
N ASN A 70 -14.38 11.07 -38.49
CA ASN A 70 -14.12 12.03 -39.56
C ASN A 70 -12.72 11.88 -40.18
N GLY A 71 -11.94 10.88 -39.74
CA GLY A 71 -10.52 10.74 -40.07
C GLY A 71 -9.63 11.71 -39.27
N GLY A 72 -8.31 11.57 -39.42
CA GLY A 72 -7.34 12.41 -38.70
C GLY A 72 -7.03 11.95 -37.28
N ALA A 73 -6.51 12.87 -36.46
CA ALA A 73 -6.15 12.59 -35.07
C ALA A 73 -7.40 12.41 -34.19
N LEU A 74 -7.27 11.64 -33.11
CA LEU A 74 -8.34 11.49 -32.13
C LEU A 74 -8.50 12.78 -31.33
N GLU A 75 -9.73 13.27 -31.23
CA GLU A 75 -10.02 14.53 -30.54
C GLU A 75 -9.83 14.40 -29.01
N PRO A 76 -9.17 15.37 -28.35
CA PRO A 76 -9.16 15.47 -26.89
C PRO A 76 -10.58 15.48 -26.30
N GLY A 77 -10.76 14.81 -25.17
CA GLY A 77 -12.05 14.61 -24.53
C GLY A 77 -12.82 13.39 -25.05
N THR A 78 -12.29 12.63 -26.01
CA THR A 78 -12.86 11.33 -26.36
C THR A 78 -12.82 10.41 -25.14
N THR A 79 -13.98 9.91 -24.70
CA THR A 79 -14.11 9.05 -23.51
C THR A 79 -14.58 7.65 -23.89
N ILE A 80 -13.91 6.64 -23.36
CA ILE A 80 -14.20 5.21 -23.59
C ILE A 80 -14.20 4.42 -22.27
N TYR A 81 -14.74 3.21 -22.31
CA TYR A 81 -14.51 2.22 -21.27
C TYR A 81 -13.45 1.22 -21.75
N ASN A 82 -12.28 1.24 -21.13
CA ASN A 82 -11.22 0.27 -21.38
C ASN A 82 -11.58 -1.08 -20.73
N THR A 83 -11.34 -2.16 -21.46
CA THR A 83 -11.61 -3.55 -21.05
C THR A 83 -10.35 -4.36 -20.85
N SER A 84 -9.19 -3.87 -21.29
CA SER A 84 -7.93 -4.58 -21.16
C SER A 84 -7.26 -4.30 -19.81
N ASN A 85 -6.45 -5.25 -19.37
CA ASN A 85 -5.42 -5.03 -18.37
C ASN A 85 -4.07 -5.36 -19.03
N THR A 86 -3.16 -4.40 -19.10
CA THR A 86 -1.81 -4.62 -19.63
C THR A 86 -0.78 -4.72 -18.51
N THR A 87 0.39 -5.27 -18.81
CA THR A 87 1.48 -5.53 -17.83
C THR A 87 2.84 -5.09 -18.37
N ASN A 88 2.80 -4.03 -19.18
CA ASN A 88 3.88 -3.45 -19.97
C ASN A 88 4.68 -2.40 -19.17
N GLY A 89 4.32 -2.12 -17.92
CA GLY A 89 4.97 -1.13 -17.04
C GLY A 89 4.31 0.24 -17.10
N ALA A 90 5.10 1.32 -17.24
CA ALA A 90 4.64 2.71 -17.10
C ALA A 90 3.50 3.15 -18.03
N ASN A 91 3.25 2.39 -19.10
CA ASN A 91 2.20 2.69 -20.05
C ASN A 91 0.94 1.82 -19.89
N ASP A 92 0.79 1.22 -18.71
CA ASP A 92 -0.27 0.26 -18.46
C ASP A 92 -1.66 0.88 -18.35
N VAL A 93 -2.60 0.12 -18.87
CA VAL A 93 -4.03 0.37 -18.76
C VAL A 93 -4.67 -0.74 -17.95
N SER A 94 -5.68 -0.37 -17.16
CA SER A 94 -6.52 -1.30 -16.42
C SER A 94 -7.97 -1.09 -16.82
N PRO A 95 -8.88 -2.03 -16.53
CA PRO A 95 -10.29 -1.85 -16.85
C PRO A 95 -10.87 -0.61 -16.16
N GLY A 96 -11.55 0.25 -16.91
CA GLY A 96 -12.08 1.50 -16.36
C GLY A 96 -12.38 2.55 -17.42
N ILE A 97 -12.89 3.72 -16.99
CA ILE A 97 -13.18 4.84 -17.89
C ILE A 97 -11.89 5.61 -18.16
N TYR A 98 -11.64 5.94 -19.42
CA TYR A 98 -10.50 6.74 -19.85
C TYR A 98 -10.94 7.88 -20.75
N SER A 99 -10.27 9.02 -20.64
CA SER A 99 -10.44 10.16 -21.52
C SER A 99 -9.12 10.49 -22.23
N TRP A 100 -9.19 10.68 -23.54
CA TRP A 100 -8.03 11.05 -24.35
C TRP A 100 -7.67 12.53 -24.14
N THR A 101 -6.40 12.84 -23.87
CA THR A 101 -5.90 14.21 -23.67
C THR A 101 -5.43 14.88 -24.94
N GLY A 102 -5.30 14.12 -26.03
CA GLY A 102 -4.56 14.51 -27.23
C GLY A 102 -3.26 13.70 -27.40
N SER A 103 -2.72 13.17 -26.30
CA SER A 103 -1.48 12.38 -26.30
C SER A 103 -1.51 11.12 -25.44
N SER A 104 -2.40 11.05 -24.45
CA SER A 104 -2.54 9.91 -23.54
C SER A 104 -4.01 9.68 -23.16
N TRP A 105 -4.31 8.43 -22.82
CA TRP A 105 -5.52 8.00 -22.14
C TRP A 105 -5.33 8.19 -20.64
N GLU A 106 -6.07 9.13 -20.07
CA GLU A 106 -6.04 9.38 -18.63
C GLU A 106 -7.19 8.63 -17.94
N PRO A 107 -6.90 7.79 -16.95
CA PRO A 107 -7.93 7.08 -16.20
C PRO A 107 -8.79 8.09 -15.43
N GLN A 108 -10.11 7.94 -15.54
CA GLN A 108 -11.09 8.73 -14.79
C GLN A 108 -11.47 8.03 -13.47
N PHE A 109 -10.48 7.40 -12.84
CA PHE A 109 -10.59 6.70 -11.57
C PHE A 109 -9.23 6.70 -10.87
N PHE A 110 -9.25 6.54 -9.54
CA PHE A 110 -8.01 6.43 -8.78
C PHE A 110 -7.51 4.98 -8.80
N LYS A 111 -6.28 4.77 -9.25
CA LYS A 111 -5.54 3.53 -8.97
C LYS A 111 -5.22 3.50 -7.48
N LYS A 112 -5.75 2.52 -6.76
CA LYS A 112 -5.53 2.32 -5.33
C LYS A 112 -5.38 0.83 -5.06
N GLU A 113 -4.35 0.48 -4.29
CA GLU A 113 -4.15 -0.87 -3.81
C GLU A 113 -3.45 -0.82 -2.46
N TYR A 114 -3.90 -1.67 -1.56
CA TYR A 114 -3.33 -1.86 -0.24
C TYR A 114 -3.44 -3.32 0.15
N GLU A 115 -2.34 -3.91 0.59
CA GLU A 115 -2.34 -5.25 1.18
C GLU A 115 -1.41 -5.28 2.39
N LYS A 116 -1.88 -5.87 3.48
CA LYS A 116 -1.12 -6.02 4.72
C LYS A 116 -1.00 -7.49 5.08
N PHE A 117 0.23 -7.90 5.33
CA PHE A 117 0.57 -9.20 5.88
C PHE A 117 1.01 -9.00 7.33
N GLU A 118 0.45 -9.79 8.23
CA GLU A 118 0.73 -9.70 9.67
C GLU A 118 1.32 -11.00 10.19
N GLN A 119 2.18 -10.87 11.19
CA GLN A 119 2.64 -11.99 11.99
C GLN A 119 1.45 -12.76 12.57
N THR A 120 1.50 -14.08 12.45
CA THR A 120 0.48 -15.00 13.00
C THR A 120 0.94 -15.61 14.32
N GLY A 121 -0.01 -16.02 15.17
CA GLY A 121 0.30 -16.76 16.41
C GLY A 121 0.66 -15.88 17.62
N GLY A 122 0.56 -14.55 17.50
CA GLY A 122 0.84 -13.61 18.59
C GLY A 122 2.33 -13.52 18.91
N CYS A 123 2.68 -13.44 20.21
CA CYS A 123 4.07 -13.30 20.66
C CYS A 123 4.91 -14.53 20.29
N GLN A 124 5.76 -14.38 19.28
CA GLN A 124 6.78 -15.36 18.93
C GLN A 124 7.97 -15.23 19.89
N ARG A 125 8.44 -16.36 20.43
CA ARG A 125 9.65 -16.40 21.26
C ARG A 125 10.89 -16.51 20.38
N THR A 126 11.94 -15.76 20.70
CA THR A 126 13.24 -15.81 19.99
C THR A 126 14.37 -16.04 20.98
N THR A 127 15.38 -16.82 20.59
CA THR A 127 16.53 -17.17 21.42
C THR A 127 17.73 -16.27 21.13
N ILE A 128 18.66 -16.17 22.08
CA ILE A 128 19.90 -15.40 21.91
C ILE A 128 20.97 -16.30 21.27
N ARG A 129 21.46 -15.92 20.10
CA ARG A 129 22.45 -16.67 19.31
C ARG A 129 23.86 -16.08 19.49
N GLU A 130 24.37 -16.10 20.72
CA GLU A 130 25.65 -15.49 21.11
C GLU A 130 26.89 -16.00 20.36
N SER A 131 26.78 -17.17 19.73
CA SER A 131 27.87 -17.74 18.92
C SER A 131 28.23 -16.89 17.68
N PHE A 132 27.36 -15.96 17.28
CA PHE A 132 27.63 -15.03 16.19
C PHE A 132 28.09 -13.67 16.72
N GLY A 133 29.24 -13.19 16.24
CA GLY A 133 29.74 -11.84 16.58
C GLY A 133 28.93 -10.69 15.96
N THR A 134 28.04 -11.00 15.02
CA THR A 134 27.10 -10.09 14.38
C THR A 134 25.79 -10.84 14.08
N PRO A 135 24.62 -10.18 14.03
CA PRO A 135 23.36 -10.86 13.68
C PRO A 135 23.54 -11.59 12.34
N ASN A 136 23.06 -12.82 12.21
CA ASN A 136 23.28 -13.61 10.99
C ASN A 136 21.95 -13.94 10.29
N PRO A 137 21.67 -13.37 9.10
CA PRO A 137 20.45 -13.66 8.36
C PRO A 137 20.31 -15.14 7.95
N SER A 138 21.43 -15.84 7.72
CA SER A 138 21.42 -17.27 7.39
C SER A 138 21.12 -18.18 8.59
N ALA A 139 21.13 -17.62 9.80
CA ALA A 139 20.80 -18.32 11.04
C ALA A 139 19.64 -17.65 11.78
N ALA A 140 18.82 -16.86 11.08
CA ALA A 140 17.68 -16.16 11.65
C ALA A 140 16.45 -17.07 11.79
N ASP A 141 15.59 -16.77 12.75
CA ASP A 141 14.29 -17.39 12.88
C ASP A 141 13.25 -16.63 12.06
N ASN A 142 12.52 -17.34 11.21
CA ASN A 142 11.45 -16.75 10.41
C ASN A 142 10.31 -16.26 11.31
N ILE A 143 9.73 -15.11 10.97
CA ILE A 143 8.56 -14.60 11.66
C ILE A 143 7.32 -15.33 11.15
N ALA A 144 6.60 -15.97 12.07
CA ALA A 144 5.41 -16.75 11.76
C ALA A 144 4.38 -15.90 11.00
N GLY A 145 3.86 -16.42 9.89
CA GLY A 145 2.91 -15.70 9.03
C GLY A 145 3.55 -14.75 8.01
N LEU A 146 4.85 -14.48 8.12
CA LEU A 146 5.63 -13.59 7.25
C LEU A 146 6.79 -14.32 6.56
N THR A 147 6.60 -15.61 6.25
CA THR A 147 7.60 -16.45 5.57
C THR A 147 7.15 -16.81 4.17
N ALA A 148 8.01 -16.57 3.17
CA ALA A 148 7.77 -16.86 1.75
C ALA A 148 6.38 -16.40 1.27
N ARG A 149 5.97 -15.21 1.72
CA ARG A 149 4.69 -14.61 1.34
C ARG A 149 4.82 -13.98 -0.03
N THR A 150 3.73 -13.99 -0.77
CA THR A 150 3.68 -13.42 -2.12
C THR A 150 2.77 -12.20 -2.15
N PHE A 151 3.22 -11.15 -2.84
CA PHE A 151 2.41 -10.02 -3.26
C PHE A 151 2.36 -9.98 -4.80
N VAL A 152 1.17 -9.76 -5.35
CA VAL A 152 0.96 -9.64 -6.81
C VAL A 152 0.26 -8.30 -7.06
N PRO A 153 0.98 -7.27 -7.54
CA PRO A 153 0.42 -5.95 -7.77
C PRO A 153 -0.72 -5.99 -8.79
N THR A 154 -1.80 -5.29 -8.51
CA THR A 154 -2.87 -5.03 -9.48
C THR A 154 -2.42 -4.01 -10.52
N TYR A 155 -1.61 -3.03 -10.14
CA TYR A 155 -1.13 -1.96 -11.01
C TYR A 155 0.39 -1.99 -11.14
N SER A 156 0.91 -1.62 -12.31
CA SER A 156 2.32 -1.23 -12.42
C SER A 156 2.47 0.16 -11.80
N GLY A 157 3.58 0.40 -11.10
CA GLY A 157 3.87 1.68 -10.46
C GLY A 157 4.72 1.56 -9.20
N VAL A 158 4.92 2.69 -8.53
CA VAL A 158 5.62 2.76 -7.25
C VAL A 158 4.69 2.30 -6.12
N TYR A 159 5.16 1.30 -5.39
CA TYR A 159 4.59 0.85 -4.13
C TYR A 159 5.49 1.25 -2.98
N LYS A 160 4.88 1.80 -1.93
CA LYS A 160 5.50 1.93 -0.62
C LYS A 160 5.35 0.60 0.11
N VAL A 161 6.47 -0.05 0.39
CA VAL A 161 6.55 -1.28 1.19
C VAL A 161 7.03 -0.89 2.59
N GLU A 162 6.14 -0.93 3.58
CA GLU A 162 6.46 -0.66 4.99
C GLU A 162 6.63 -1.98 5.75
N VAL A 163 7.82 -2.20 6.32
CA VAL A 163 8.12 -3.35 7.19
C VAL A 163 8.17 -2.84 8.61
N ARG A 164 7.23 -3.26 9.45
CA ARG A 164 7.12 -2.87 10.86
C ARG A 164 7.54 -4.03 11.73
N THR A 165 8.47 -3.77 12.64
CA THR A 165 9.04 -4.79 13.53
C THR A 165 8.84 -4.40 14.99
N ASN A 166 8.62 -5.39 15.84
CA ASN A 166 8.45 -5.21 17.28
C ASN A 166 9.22 -6.30 18.03
N PHE A 167 10.18 -5.88 18.85
CA PHE A 167 11.00 -6.76 19.68
C PHE A 167 11.02 -6.30 21.13
N GLY A 168 10.74 -7.21 22.06
CA GLY A 168 10.93 -7.02 23.50
C GLY A 168 11.95 -8.02 24.04
N ALA A 169 12.86 -7.57 24.90
CA ALA A 169 13.81 -8.46 25.56
C ALA A 169 13.10 -9.33 26.62
N GLY A 170 13.68 -10.51 26.90
CA GLY A 170 13.13 -11.44 27.88
C GLY A 170 13.43 -11.05 29.33
N LYS A 171 13.01 -11.89 30.27
CA LYS A 171 13.27 -11.67 31.69
C LYS A 171 14.76 -11.84 32.02
N ILE A 172 15.26 -10.97 32.90
CA ILE A 172 16.56 -11.10 33.56
C ILE A 172 16.39 -11.59 35.00
N ALA A 173 17.49 -12.04 35.60
CA ALA A 173 17.60 -12.31 37.04
C ALA A 173 18.56 -11.28 37.65
N ASP A 174 18.51 -11.06 38.96
CA ASP A 174 19.54 -10.25 39.62
C ASP A 174 20.93 -10.88 39.41
N PHE A 175 21.82 -10.11 38.82
CA PHE A 175 23.22 -10.46 38.57
C PHE A 175 24.18 -9.48 39.25
N THR A 176 23.67 -8.59 40.10
CA THR A 176 24.48 -7.72 40.93
C THR A 176 24.99 -8.47 42.16
N SER A 177 26.03 -7.96 42.83
CA SER A 177 26.65 -8.66 43.95
C SER A 177 27.06 -7.70 45.07
N GLY A 178 26.99 -8.18 46.31
CA GLY A 178 27.42 -7.42 47.48
C GLY A 178 26.39 -6.40 47.93
N THR A 179 26.85 -5.21 48.33
CA THR A 179 26.01 -4.11 48.83
C THR A 179 25.73 -3.03 47.78
N GLU A 180 26.21 -3.21 46.54
CA GLU A 180 26.34 -2.11 45.58
C GLU A 180 25.24 -2.01 44.53
N SER A 181 24.34 -2.97 44.37
CA SER A 181 23.15 -2.76 43.55
C SER A 181 22.12 -3.82 43.90
N GLU A 182 20.88 -3.39 44.00
CA GLU A 182 19.68 -4.25 44.01
C GLU A 182 18.96 -4.06 42.67
N ILE A 183 19.63 -3.43 41.67
CA ILE A 183 19.05 -3.08 40.37
C ILE A 183 19.94 -3.66 39.28
N SER A 184 19.41 -4.66 38.57
CA SER A 184 20.00 -5.24 37.38
C SER A 184 19.40 -4.61 36.12
N LEU A 185 20.22 -4.34 35.11
CA LEU A 185 19.78 -3.84 33.80
C LEU A 185 20.61 -4.50 32.69
N ALA A 186 19.94 -5.17 31.75
CA ALA A 186 20.58 -5.75 30.59
C ALA A 186 19.88 -5.35 29.29
N THR A 187 20.63 -5.42 28.19
CA THR A 187 20.14 -5.22 26.82
C THR A 187 20.20 -6.55 26.08
N SER A 188 19.21 -6.79 25.23
CA SER A 188 19.24 -7.83 24.22
C SER A 188 19.15 -7.17 22.85
N GLU A 189 20.08 -7.50 21.96
CA GLU A 189 20.29 -6.81 20.68
C GLU A 189 20.43 -7.80 19.53
N GLY A 190 20.07 -7.33 18.35
CA GLY A 190 20.10 -8.12 17.13
C GLY A 190 19.62 -7.35 15.92
N ALA A 191 19.08 -8.08 14.95
CA ALA A 191 18.46 -7.49 13.78
C ALA A 191 17.24 -8.29 13.31
N PHE A 192 16.31 -7.59 12.67
CA PHE A 192 15.37 -8.19 11.73
C PHE A 192 15.94 -8.12 10.31
N PHE A 193 15.54 -9.08 9.49
CA PHE A 193 15.93 -9.19 8.10
C PHE A 193 14.69 -9.31 7.21
N PHE A 194 14.52 -8.35 6.33
CA PHE A 194 13.50 -8.38 5.30
C PHE A 194 14.14 -8.79 3.97
N THR A 195 13.74 -9.93 3.43
CA THR A 195 14.12 -10.34 2.07
C THR A 195 12.95 -10.06 1.14
N MET A 196 13.20 -9.57 -0.07
CA MET A 196 12.17 -9.50 -1.11
C MET A 196 12.79 -9.70 -2.48
N SER A 197 12.18 -10.57 -3.28
CA SER A 197 12.66 -10.88 -4.64
C SER A 197 11.51 -10.90 -5.63
N GLY A 198 11.76 -10.40 -6.83
CA GLY A 198 10.84 -10.44 -7.97
C GLY A 198 11.42 -9.68 -9.16
N THR A 199 10.63 -9.49 -10.22
CA THR A 199 11.11 -8.75 -11.40
C THR A 199 11.53 -7.34 -11.02
N GLY A 200 12.83 -7.04 -11.18
CA GLY A 200 13.41 -5.72 -10.89
C GLY A 200 13.60 -5.39 -9.40
N VAL A 201 13.37 -6.36 -8.49
CA VAL A 201 13.51 -6.19 -7.05
C VAL A 201 14.36 -7.32 -6.49
N ASP A 202 15.43 -6.96 -5.77
CA ASP A 202 16.31 -7.88 -5.05
C ASP A 202 16.77 -7.18 -3.76
N ILE A 203 16.16 -7.56 -2.64
CA ILE A 203 16.55 -7.14 -1.29
C ILE A 203 17.07 -8.40 -0.61
N ASP A 204 18.38 -8.48 -0.43
CA ASP A 204 19.06 -9.66 0.10
C ASP A 204 19.98 -9.30 1.30
N PRO A 205 19.53 -9.56 2.54
CA PRO A 205 20.31 -9.28 3.75
C PRO A 205 21.54 -10.16 3.89
N THR A 206 21.72 -11.19 3.05
CA THR A 206 22.95 -12.00 3.00
C THR A 206 24.02 -11.39 2.10
N SER A 207 23.68 -10.37 1.30
CA SER A 207 24.67 -9.55 0.61
C SER A 207 25.56 -8.90 1.67
N SER A 208 26.88 -8.87 1.46
CA SER A 208 27.90 -8.68 2.51
C SER A 208 27.93 -7.30 3.21
N SER A 209 26.88 -6.50 3.08
CA SER A 209 26.73 -5.16 3.64
C SER A 209 25.63 -5.13 4.70
N TYR A 210 25.96 -4.67 5.91
CA TYR A 210 24.99 -4.39 6.96
C TYR A 210 24.19 -3.12 6.61
N ASP A 211 23.20 -3.25 5.72
CA ASP A 211 22.51 -2.11 5.12
C ASP A 211 20.99 -2.29 5.16
N TYR A 212 20.29 -1.21 5.53
CA TYR A 212 18.84 -1.15 5.51
C TYR A 212 18.27 -1.28 4.10
N THR A 213 19.02 -0.85 3.07
CA THR A 213 18.63 -1.07 1.67
C THR A 213 18.62 -2.55 1.29
N GLU A 214 19.48 -3.34 1.95
CA GLU A 214 19.59 -4.80 1.82
C GLU A 214 18.73 -5.54 2.85
N GLY A 215 17.80 -4.86 3.54
CA GLY A 215 16.83 -5.54 4.41
C GLY A 215 17.19 -5.60 5.89
N TRP A 216 18.30 -5.00 6.33
CA TRP A 216 18.69 -4.99 7.74
C TRP A 216 17.91 -3.95 8.57
N SER A 217 17.36 -4.38 9.70
CA SER A 217 16.80 -3.49 10.73
C SER A 217 17.39 -3.85 12.09
N TYR A 218 18.30 -3.02 12.60
CA TYR A 218 18.84 -3.20 13.94
C TYR A 218 17.74 -3.07 15.01
N THR A 219 17.81 -3.92 16.04
CA THR A 219 16.89 -3.86 17.16
C THR A 219 17.59 -4.09 18.49
N HIS A 220 17.08 -3.45 19.53
CA HIS A 220 17.52 -3.65 20.91
C HIS A 220 16.35 -3.43 21.87
N SER A 221 16.33 -4.14 22.98
CA SER A 221 15.37 -3.91 24.05
C SER A 221 16.03 -4.18 25.39
N TYR A 222 15.56 -3.47 26.43
CA TYR A 222 16.12 -3.53 27.76
C TYR A 222 15.24 -4.33 28.70
N SER A 223 15.85 -4.92 29.70
CA SER A 223 15.15 -5.54 30.83
C SER A 223 15.83 -5.19 32.13
N ALA A 224 15.03 -4.96 33.16
CA ALA A 224 15.47 -4.50 34.46
C ALA A 224 14.78 -5.31 35.57
N GLU A 225 15.49 -5.47 36.67
CA GLU A 225 15.00 -6.09 37.90
C GLU A 225 15.47 -5.26 39.08
N ASN A 226 14.60 -5.04 40.06
CA ASN A 226 14.88 -4.25 41.24
C ASN A 226 14.41 -4.95 42.53
N ASP A 227 15.37 -5.40 43.33
CA ASP A 227 15.20 -6.11 44.60
C ASP A 227 15.10 -5.18 45.83
N ASN A 228 15.20 -3.84 45.65
CA ASN A 228 14.95 -2.90 46.75
C ASN A 228 13.49 -2.91 47.25
N GLU A 229 12.60 -3.56 46.50
CA GLU A 229 11.16 -3.62 46.77
C GLU A 229 10.75 -5.07 47.00
N SER A 230 9.68 -5.28 47.79
CA SER A 230 9.13 -6.61 48.07
C SER A 230 7.65 -6.67 47.68
N PRO A 231 7.27 -7.40 46.61
CA PRO A 231 8.12 -8.21 45.75
C PRO A 231 9.03 -7.37 44.84
N ALA A 232 10.07 -8.00 44.29
CA ALA A 232 10.96 -7.38 43.31
C ALA A 232 10.16 -6.79 42.14
N ILE A 233 10.62 -5.63 41.65
CA ILE A 233 10.03 -5.00 40.47
C ILE A 233 10.76 -5.49 39.23
N GLU A 234 10.03 -6.14 38.35
CA GLU A 234 10.55 -6.67 37.09
C GLU A 234 9.99 -5.87 35.90
N SER A 235 10.85 -5.49 34.97
CA SER A 235 10.47 -4.82 33.73
C SER A 235 11.17 -5.51 32.57
N PHE A 236 10.40 -6.27 31.78
CA PHE A 236 10.86 -6.96 30.58
C PHE A 236 9.75 -6.88 29.52
N ASN A 237 10.02 -7.38 28.31
CA ASN A 237 9.10 -7.29 27.17
C ASN A 237 8.71 -5.84 26.83
N VAL A 238 9.61 -4.88 27.08
CA VAL A 238 9.44 -3.49 26.65
C VAL A 238 9.72 -3.42 25.15
N GLY A 239 8.67 -3.22 24.35
CA GLY A 239 8.77 -3.24 22.89
C GLY A 239 9.64 -2.12 22.33
N HIS A 240 10.61 -2.50 21.49
CA HIS A 240 11.30 -1.63 20.56
C HIS A 240 10.67 -1.77 19.18
N TYR A 241 10.19 -0.64 18.67
CA TYR A 241 9.48 -0.55 17.41
C TYR A 241 10.36 0.10 16.36
N ALA A 242 10.49 -0.55 15.22
CA ALA A 242 11.20 -0.01 14.07
C ALA A 242 10.36 -0.15 12.80
N THR A 243 10.63 0.70 11.82
CA THR A 243 9.98 0.65 10.51
C THR A 243 11.02 0.86 9.41
N LEU A 244 11.09 -0.07 8.47
CA LEU A 244 11.78 0.11 7.20
C LEU A 244 10.77 0.48 6.12
N VAL A 245 11.13 1.41 5.24
CA VAL A 245 10.26 1.85 4.15
C VAL A 245 11.01 1.78 2.84
N TYR A 246 10.49 1.00 1.90
CA TYR A 246 10.99 0.92 0.53
C TYR A 246 9.99 1.55 -0.43
N ASN A 247 10.48 2.29 -1.42
CA ASN A 247 9.68 2.75 -2.55
C ASN A 247 10.14 1.96 -3.77
N LEU A 248 9.37 0.96 -4.16
CA LEU A 248 9.74 -0.01 -5.20
C LEU A 248 8.80 0.13 -6.39
N TYR A 249 9.35 0.18 -7.60
CA TYR A 249 8.54 0.09 -8.81
C TYR A 249 8.20 -1.39 -9.06
N LEU A 250 6.92 -1.74 -8.92
CA LEU A 250 6.42 -3.10 -9.11
C LEU A 250 5.60 -3.18 -10.39
N LEU A 251 5.62 -4.34 -11.04
CA LEU A 251 4.89 -4.59 -12.27
C LEU A 251 3.58 -5.34 -11.99
N SER A 252 2.49 -4.88 -12.62
CA SER A 252 1.19 -5.54 -12.53
C SER A 252 1.29 -7.02 -12.90
N GLY A 253 0.60 -7.87 -12.14
CA GLY A 253 0.51 -9.32 -12.38
C GLY A 253 1.78 -10.12 -12.09
N HIS A 254 2.89 -9.47 -11.75
CA HIS A 254 4.13 -10.16 -11.39
C HIS A 254 4.13 -10.57 -9.91
N THR A 255 4.73 -11.71 -9.61
CA THR A 255 4.82 -12.20 -8.23
C THR A 255 6.10 -11.69 -7.58
N TYR A 256 5.94 -11.07 -6.42
CA TYR A 256 7.03 -10.69 -5.53
C TYR A 256 6.95 -11.51 -4.25
N THR A 257 8.03 -12.22 -3.92
CA THR A 257 8.09 -13.08 -2.74
C THR A 257 8.93 -12.41 -1.66
N PHE A 258 8.47 -12.42 -0.42
CA PHE A 258 9.18 -11.83 0.70
C PHE A 258 9.15 -12.70 1.96
N THR A 259 10.12 -12.47 2.85
CA THR A 259 10.22 -13.08 4.18
C THR A 259 10.70 -12.04 5.18
N LEU A 260 10.16 -12.08 6.39
CA LEU A 260 10.71 -11.40 7.57
C LEU A 260 11.28 -12.44 8.52
N SER A 261 12.48 -12.19 9.03
CA SER A 261 13.14 -13.04 10.03
C SER A 261 13.87 -12.20 11.08
N ASN A 262 14.35 -12.83 12.16
CA ASN A 262 15.04 -12.16 13.26
C ASN A 262 16.22 -13.00 13.78
N CYS A 263 17.30 -12.32 14.18
CA CYS A 263 18.43 -12.92 14.87
C CYS A 263 18.89 -12.00 16.00
N ILE A 264 18.77 -12.46 17.23
CA ILE A 264 19.28 -11.81 18.43
C ILE A 264 20.62 -12.45 18.79
N ILE A 265 21.59 -11.65 19.22
CA ILE A 265 22.97 -12.12 19.46
C ILE A 265 23.57 -11.67 20.80
N THR A 266 23.00 -10.67 21.47
CA THR A 266 23.54 -10.18 22.76
C THR A 266 22.59 -10.41 23.91
N GLY A 267 23.16 -10.40 25.12
CA GLY A 267 22.44 -10.48 26.39
C GLY A 267 22.63 -11.81 27.12
N HIS A 268 22.98 -12.90 26.44
CA HIS A 268 22.95 -14.29 26.93
C HIS A 268 23.22 -14.46 28.44
N GLN A 269 24.39 -14.06 28.93
CA GLN A 269 24.81 -14.20 30.34
C GLN A 269 23.90 -13.52 31.40
N TYR A 270 23.02 -12.60 31.00
CA TYR A 270 22.18 -11.80 31.91
C TYR A 270 20.70 -12.20 31.91
N PHE A 271 20.25 -12.95 30.89
CA PHE A 271 18.84 -13.33 30.77
C PHE A 271 18.59 -14.70 31.41
N VAL A 272 17.39 -14.91 31.93
CA VAL A 272 16.99 -16.19 32.54
C VAL A 272 17.16 -17.33 31.53
N ASN A 273 17.76 -18.45 31.96
CA ASN A 273 18.13 -19.57 31.07
C ASN A 273 18.91 -19.11 29.83
N ASN A 274 19.72 -18.08 30.01
CA ASN A 274 20.51 -17.41 29.01
C ASN A 274 19.73 -16.83 27.81
N GLY A 275 18.42 -16.66 27.95
CA GLY A 275 17.54 -16.28 26.85
C GLY A 275 17.25 -17.39 25.85
N ASP A 276 17.59 -18.64 26.16
CA ASP A 276 17.38 -19.78 25.28
C ASP A 276 16.04 -20.49 25.51
N SER A 277 15.41 -20.28 26.67
CA SER A 277 14.12 -20.91 27.00
C SER A 277 13.32 -20.17 28.08
N GLY A 278 12.00 -20.40 28.11
CA GLY A 278 11.12 -19.85 29.14
C GLY A 278 11.01 -18.33 29.07
N ASP A 279 10.98 -17.67 30.22
CA ASP A 279 10.73 -16.22 30.32
C ASP A 279 11.92 -15.38 29.84
N GLY A 280 13.14 -15.92 29.83
CA GLY A 280 14.31 -15.19 29.35
C GLY A 280 14.37 -15.01 27.84
N GLN A 281 13.58 -15.78 27.07
CA GLN A 281 13.52 -15.60 25.61
C GLN A 281 13.00 -14.20 25.24
N GLY A 282 13.46 -13.69 24.10
CA GLY A 282 12.91 -12.47 23.52
C GLY A 282 11.48 -12.66 23.03
N HIS A 283 10.77 -11.55 22.84
CA HIS A 283 9.40 -11.46 22.38
C HIS A 283 9.37 -10.75 21.03
N ILE A 284 8.77 -11.37 20.02
CA ILE A 284 8.51 -10.76 18.72
C ILE A 284 7.01 -10.64 18.53
N GLY A 285 6.53 -9.44 18.23
CA GLY A 285 5.11 -9.19 17.92
C GLY A 285 4.13 -9.49 19.05
N HIS A 286 4.42 -9.05 20.28
CA HIS A 286 3.60 -9.32 21.47
C HIS A 286 2.25 -8.59 21.45
N TYR A 287 2.22 -7.28 21.74
CA TYR A 287 0.99 -6.48 21.73
C TYR A 287 0.66 -5.93 20.34
N ILE A 288 1.69 -5.69 19.54
CA ILE A 288 1.60 -5.19 18.18
C ILE A 288 2.39 -6.16 17.32
N PRO A 289 1.75 -6.92 16.41
CA PRO A 289 2.44 -7.87 15.55
C PRO A 289 3.39 -7.16 14.59
N CYS A 290 4.43 -7.87 14.13
CA CYS A 290 5.19 -7.39 12.98
C CYS A 290 4.31 -7.43 11.72
N SER A 291 4.56 -6.54 10.76
CA SER A 291 3.81 -6.49 9.51
C SER A 291 4.65 -6.08 8.30
N VAL A 292 4.19 -6.47 7.13
CA VAL A 292 4.65 -5.96 5.83
C VAL A 292 3.44 -5.43 5.09
N GLU A 293 3.47 -4.14 4.73
CA GLU A 293 2.35 -3.43 4.13
C GLU A 293 2.76 -2.90 2.76
N PHE A 294 1.96 -3.19 1.74
CA PHE A 294 2.11 -2.69 0.37
C PHE A 294 1.06 -1.62 0.14
N THR A 295 1.47 -0.44 -0.29
CA THR A 295 0.55 0.66 -0.66
C THR A 295 0.93 1.21 -2.02
N TYR A 296 0.02 1.17 -2.98
CA TYR A 296 0.21 1.86 -4.27
C TYR A 296 0.28 3.37 -4.06
N VAL A 297 1.32 4.01 -4.60
CA VAL A 297 1.54 5.45 -4.48
C VAL A 297 1.24 6.18 -5.78
N GLY A 298 1.66 5.62 -6.92
CA GLY A 298 1.51 6.25 -8.23
C GLY A 298 2.47 5.69 -9.27
N ASP A 299 2.27 6.07 -10.52
CA ASP A 299 3.26 5.91 -11.61
C ASP A 299 4.07 7.20 -11.75
#